data_AF-A0A832NLY1-F1
#
_entry.id   AF-A0A832NLY1-F1
#
_cell.length_a   1.000
_cell.length_b   1.000
_cell.length_c   1.000
_cell.angle_alpha   90.00
_cell.angle_beta   90.00
_cell.angle_gamma   90.00
#
_symmetry.space_group_name_H-M   'P 1'
#
loop_
_entity.id
_entity.type
_entity.pdbx_description
1 polymer ?
#
loop_
_entity_poly.entity_id
_entity_poly.type
_entity_poly.pdbx_seq_one_letter_code
_entity_poly.pdbx_strand_id
1 'polypeptide(L)'
;MNKTLVVVPTYNERENLPPLCKRLLALPTPVDLLVVDDNSPDGTGKLADEWAARHPSIHVLHRQEKGGLGRAYIAGFKWALEHGYEFVFELDGDLSHNPDDIPMFLEAAKEADLVLGSRYLNGIRIINWPLSRLMLSKGAAKYVQIVTGMPFTDPTGGYKCFRRRALEAIDLEAVHSNGYSFQIEMTHKLWRQGMRITEVPIIFTDRFQGHSKMSGHIIREAFFMVWRLLIQNKFRRRPLVLPPAAGKVKPA
;
A
#
# COMPACT_ATOMS: atom_id res chain seq x y z
N MET A 1 11.19 -16.95 -11.64
CA MET A 1 10.78 -15.62 -11.14
C MET A 1 9.38 -15.75 -10.59
N ASN A 2 9.14 -15.22 -9.40
CA ASN A 2 7.82 -15.28 -8.79
C ASN A 2 6.87 -14.31 -9.49
N LYS A 3 5.56 -14.54 -9.38
CA LYS A 3 4.55 -13.62 -9.94
C LYS A 3 4.25 -12.43 -9.04
N THR A 4 4.70 -12.50 -7.79
CA THR A 4 4.37 -11.56 -6.73
C THR A 4 5.62 -10.84 -6.27
N LEU A 5 5.56 -9.51 -6.24
CA LEU A 5 6.59 -8.64 -5.70
C LEU A 5 6.06 -7.88 -4.49
N VAL A 6 6.86 -7.82 -3.42
CA VAL A 6 6.62 -6.96 -2.27
C VAL A 6 7.55 -5.77 -2.35
N VAL A 7 6.99 -4.57 -2.56
CA VAL A 7 7.75 -3.33 -2.60
C VAL A 7 7.80 -2.73 -1.21
N VAL A 8 9.01 -2.52 -0.70
CA VAL A 8 9.26 -1.98 0.64
C VAL A 8 10.15 -0.74 0.53
N PRO A 9 9.57 0.47 0.62
CA PRO A 9 10.35 1.70 0.77
C PRO A 9 11.11 1.73 2.09
N THR A 10 12.41 2.04 2.04
CA THR A 10 13.26 2.14 3.23
C THR A 10 13.95 3.49 3.34
N TYR A 11 13.98 4.02 4.56
CA TYR A 11 14.82 5.15 4.95
C TYR A 11 15.13 5.04 6.45
N ASN A 12 16.37 4.71 6.79
CA ASN A 12 16.79 4.37 8.15
C ASN A 12 16.03 3.17 8.76
N GLU A 13 16.00 2.04 8.03
CA GLU A 13 15.26 0.82 8.41
C GLU A 13 16.20 -0.37 8.65
N ARG A 14 17.48 -0.13 8.95
CA ARG A 14 18.52 -1.16 9.04
C ARG A 14 18.17 -2.30 10.00
N GLU A 15 17.55 -1.97 11.13
CA GLU A 15 17.17 -2.96 12.16
C GLU A 15 15.94 -3.79 11.75
N ASN A 16 15.04 -3.20 10.97
CA ASN A 16 13.79 -3.84 10.55
C ASN A 16 13.96 -4.73 9.31
N LEU A 17 14.98 -4.46 8.49
CA LEU A 17 15.19 -5.18 7.22
C LEU A 17 15.46 -6.69 7.41
N PRO A 18 16.39 -7.15 8.28
CA PRO A 18 16.62 -8.58 8.48
C PRO A 18 15.40 -9.41 8.93
N PRO A 19 14.62 -9.01 9.96
CA PRO A 19 13.45 -9.79 10.34
C PRO A 19 12.37 -9.78 9.25
N LEU A 20 12.22 -8.68 8.50
CA LEU A 20 11.31 -8.62 7.36
C LEU A 20 11.71 -9.59 6.24
N CYS A 21 12.99 -9.58 5.84
CA CYS A 21 13.51 -10.51 4.83
C CYS A 21 13.28 -11.97 5.24
N LYS A 22 13.62 -12.31 6.49
CA LYS A 22 13.40 -13.67 7.02
C LYS A 22 11.93 -14.07 6.98
N ARG A 23 11.02 -13.14 7.33
CA ARG A 23 9.58 -13.45 7.36
C ARG A 23 9.03 -13.68 5.95
N LEU A 24 9.38 -12.83 5.00
CA LEU A 24 8.97 -12.96 3.59
C LEU A 24 9.50 -14.24 2.95
N LEU A 25 10.77 -14.57 3.17
CA LEU A 25 11.38 -15.80 2.66
C LEU A 25 10.78 -17.07 3.27
N ALA A 26 10.20 -16.98 4.47
CA ALA A 26 9.56 -18.10 5.16
C ALA A 26 8.08 -18.27 4.82
N LEU A 27 7.51 -17.42 3.95
CA LEU A 27 6.11 -17.54 3.56
C LEU A 27 5.86 -18.84 2.77
N PRO A 28 4.69 -19.48 2.94
CA PRO A 28 4.34 -20.67 2.17
C PRO A 28 4.14 -20.36 0.68
N THR A 29 3.83 -19.11 0.35
CA THR A 29 3.70 -18.63 -1.02
C THR A 29 4.98 -17.90 -1.41
N PRO A 30 5.68 -18.32 -2.48
CA PRO A 30 6.93 -17.68 -2.86
C PRO A 30 6.67 -16.27 -3.41
N VAL A 31 7.43 -15.31 -2.89
CA VAL A 31 7.37 -13.89 -3.28
C VAL A 31 8.78 -13.35 -3.46
N ASP A 32 8.90 -12.36 -4.34
CA ASP A 32 10.12 -11.56 -4.44
C ASP A 32 9.95 -10.28 -3.59
N LEU A 33 11.06 -9.75 -3.06
CA LEU A 33 11.13 -8.52 -2.29
C LEU A 33 11.92 -7.49 -3.11
N LEU A 34 11.36 -6.30 -3.30
CA LEU A 34 12.08 -5.13 -3.77
C LEU A 34 12.24 -4.13 -2.62
N VAL A 35 13.47 -3.98 -2.15
CA VAL A 35 13.85 -2.90 -1.24
C VAL A 35 14.08 -1.64 -2.07
N VAL A 36 13.29 -0.59 -1.82
CA VAL A 36 13.49 0.71 -2.47
C VAL A 36 14.13 1.66 -1.46
N ASP A 37 15.46 1.81 -1.53
CA ASP A 37 16.22 2.58 -0.55
C ASP A 37 16.41 4.03 -0.99
N ASP A 38 15.98 4.96 -0.14
CA ASP A 38 16.05 6.41 -0.37
C ASP A 38 17.39 6.99 0.11
N ASN A 39 18.49 6.36 -0.28
CA ASN A 39 19.86 6.72 0.11
C ASN A 39 20.04 6.80 1.63
N SER A 40 19.74 5.69 2.32
CA SER A 40 19.74 5.65 3.78
C SER A 40 21.16 5.86 4.36
N PRO A 41 21.38 6.88 5.22
CA PRO A 41 22.68 7.15 5.81
C PRO A 41 23.11 6.13 6.86
N ASP A 42 22.16 5.37 7.43
CA ASP A 42 22.43 4.35 8.45
C ASP A 42 23.01 3.04 7.87
N GLY A 43 23.17 2.94 6.55
CA GLY A 43 23.65 1.75 5.87
C GLY A 43 22.56 0.70 5.59
N THR A 44 21.28 1.07 5.62
CA THR A 44 20.16 0.19 5.18
C THR A 44 20.40 -0.33 3.76
N GLY A 45 20.72 0.55 2.80
CA GLY A 45 20.96 0.15 1.42
C GLY A 45 22.08 -0.89 1.27
N LYS A 46 23.22 -0.69 1.96
CA LYS A 46 24.33 -1.66 1.96
C LYS A 46 23.90 -3.03 2.51
N LEU A 47 23.12 -3.02 3.59
CA LEU A 47 22.59 -4.26 4.16
C LEU A 47 21.63 -4.93 3.18
N ALA A 48 20.79 -4.18 2.48
CA ALA A 48 19.90 -4.72 1.45
C ALA A 48 20.70 -5.40 0.32
N ASP A 49 21.81 -4.81 -0.12
CA ASP A 49 22.69 -5.41 -1.14
C ASP A 49 23.29 -6.74 -0.65
N GLU A 50 23.71 -6.82 0.61
CA GLU A 50 24.20 -8.07 1.21
C GLU A 50 23.14 -9.18 1.23
N TRP A 51 21.88 -8.82 1.49
CA TRP A 51 20.75 -9.76 1.43
C TRP A 51 20.45 -10.20 0.00
N ALA A 52 20.41 -9.27 -0.95
CA ALA A 52 20.21 -9.57 -2.37
C ALA A 52 21.29 -10.49 -2.94
N ALA A 53 22.56 -10.31 -2.52
CA ALA A 53 23.66 -11.18 -2.94
C ALA A 53 23.49 -12.64 -2.46
N ARG A 54 22.79 -12.87 -1.35
CA ARG A 54 22.58 -14.21 -0.76
C ARG A 54 21.24 -14.83 -1.16
N HIS A 55 20.28 -14.02 -1.59
CA HIS A 55 18.90 -14.44 -1.84
C HIS A 55 18.42 -13.92 -3.20
N PRO A 56 18.30 -14.78 -4.23
CA PRO A 56 17.90 -14.37 -5.58
C PRO A 56 16.51 -13.73 -5.70
N SER A 57 15.64 -13.92 -4.70
CA SER A 57 14.32 -13.31 -4.62
C SER A 57 14.32 -11.93 -3.93
N ILE A 58 15.48 -11.40 -3.55
CA ILE A 58 15.62 -10.07 -2.98
C ILE A 58 16.34 -9.17 -3.98
N HIS A 59 15.73 -8.03 -4.27
CA HIS A 59 16.21 -7.01 -5.17
C HIS A 59 16.32 -5.67 -4.43
N VAL A 60 17.21 -4.81 -4.91
CA VAL A 60 17.43 -3.48 -4.33
C VAL A 60 17.37 -2.44 -5.42
N LEU A 61 16.56 -1.41 -5.21
CA LEU A 61 16.50 -0.21 -6.03
C LEU A 61 16.98 0.98 -5.20
N HIS A 62 18.21 1.42 -5.47
CA HIS A 62 18.78 2.60 -4.82
C HIS A 62 18.31 3.87 -5.53
N ARG A 63 17.68 4.77 -4.77
CA ARG A 63 17.29 6.10 -5.22
C ARG A 63 18.32 7.12 -4.72
N GLN A 64 18.54 8.19 -5.48
CA GLN A 64 19.60 9.16 -5.17
C GLN A 64 19.32 10.00 -3.92
N GLU A 65 18.05 10.27 -3.63
CA GLU A 65 17.62 11.12 -2.53
C GLU A 65 16.25 10.72 -2.00
N LYS A 66 15.96 11.20 -0.77
CA LYS A 66 14.68 11.01 -0.11
C LYS A 66 13.58 11.85 -0.76
N GLY A 67 12.85 11.24 -1.70
CA GLY A 67 11.76 11.89 -2.44
C GLY A 67 10.36 11.67 -1.88
N GLY A 68 10.23 10.96 -0.74
CA GLY A 68 8.95 10.68 -0.08
C GLY A 68 8.33 9.33 -0.49
N LEU A 69 7.37 8.88 0.34
CA LEU A 69 6.79 7.53 0.25
C LEU A 69 6.12 7.24 -1.10
N GLY A 70 5.36 8.20 -1.64
CA GLY A 70 4.65 7.99 -2.91
C GLY A 70 5.62 7.83 -4.08
N ARG A 71 6.71 8.61 -4.09
CA ARG A 71 7.76 8.48 -5.12
C ARG A 71 8.52 7.17 -5.02
N ALA A 72 8.76 6.66 -3.82
CA ALA A 72 9.39 5.36 -3.62
C ALA A 72 8.50 4.22 -4.18
N TYR A 73 7.21 4.23 -3.85
CA TYR A 73 6.27 3.26 -4.41
C TYR A 73 6.13 3.38 -5.92
N ILE A 74 6.05 4.58 -6.48
CA ILE A 74 6.03 4.77 -7.95
C ILE A 74 7.28 4.16 -8.61
N ALA A 75 8.47 4.37 -8.04
CA ALA A 75 9.70 3.77 -8.56
C ALA A 75 9.64 2.23 -8.50
N GLY A 76 9.18 1.68 -7.37
CA GLY A 76 8.99 0.23 -7.23
C GLY A 76 7.92 -0.34 -8.17
N PHE A 77 6.84 0.39 -8.43
CA PHE A 77 5.79 -0.01 -9.36
C PHE A 77 6.28 -0.05 -10.81
N LYS A 78 7.04 0.96 -11.24
CA LYS A 78 7.66 0.95 -12.57
C LYS A 78 8.61 -0.24 -12.72
N TRP A 79 9.46 -0.46 -11.72
CA TRP A 79 10.36 -1.61 -11.69
C TRP A 79 9.57 -2.93 -11.79
N ALA A 80 8.48 -3.08 -11.02
CA ALA A 80 7.63 -4.27 -11.07
C ALA A 80 6.99 -4.50 -12.45
N LEU A 81 6.53 -3.43 -13.10
CA LEU A 81 5.94 -3.49 -14.43
C LEU A 81 6.97 -3.89 -15.50
N GLU A 82 8.17 -3.30 -15.45
CA GLU A 82 9.30 -3.62 -16.33
C GLU A 82 9.72 -5.09 -16.21
N HIS A 83 9.66 -5.64 -15.00
CA HIS A 83 10.08 -7.02 -14.71
C HIS A 83 8.95 -8.04 -14.84
N GLY A 84 7.76 -7.68 -15.31
CA GLY A 84 6.73 -8.68 -15.62
C GLY A 84 5.93 -9.22 -14.42
N TYR A 85 5.96 -8.56 -13.25
CA TYR A 85 5.20 -9.02 -12.08
C TYR A 85 3.69 -8.86 -12.28
N GLU A 86 2.91 -9.83 -11.78
CA GLU A 86 1.44 -9.85 -11.87
C GLU A 86 0.78 -9.24 -10.63
N PHE A 87 1.36 -9.47 -9.45
CA PHE A 87 0.88 -8.94 -8.18
C PHE A 87 1.97 -8.10 -7.53
N VAL A 88 1.63 -6.87 -7.15
CA VAL A 88 2.58 -5.90 -6.59
C VAL A 88 2.03 -5.40 -5.27
N PHE A 89 2.74 -5.69 -4.20
CA PHE A 89 2.37 -5.27 -2.85
C PHE A 89 3.03 -3.96 -2.46
N GLU A 90 2.27 -3.13 -1.77
CA GLU A 90 2.80 -2.10 -0.88
C GLU A 90 2.89 -2.68 0.53
N LEU A 91 4.06 -2.58 1.17
CA LEU A 91 4.27 -3.01 2.54
C LEU A 91 5.30 -2.10 3.22
N ASP A 92 4.93 -1.56 4.38
CA ASP A 92 5.84 -0.75 5.20
C ASP A 92 6.94 -1.62 5.83
N GLY A 93 8.17 -1.08 5.88
CA GLY A 93 9.35 -1.81 6.36
C GLY A 93 9.40 -2.07 7.87
N ASP A 94 8.55 -1.39 8.66
CA ASP A 94 8.60 -1.39 10.13
C ASP A 94 7.88 -2.57 10.81
N LEU A 95 7.38 -3.53 10.03
CA LEU A 95 6.63 -4.71 10.49
C LEU A 95 5.35 -4.38 11.30
N SER A 96 4.79 -3.17 11.12
CA SER A 96 3.45 -2.84 11.62
C SER A 96 2.36 -3.61 10.87
N HIS A 97 2.64 -3.99 9.63
CA HIS A 97 1.87 -4.89 8.79
C HIS A 97 2.46 -6.29 8.81
N ASN A 98 1.62 -7.32 8.92
CA ASN A 98 2.08 -8.71 8.97
C ASN A 98 2.27 -9.29 7.56
N PRO A 99 3.49 -9.70 7.17
CA PRO A 99 3.71 -10.39 5.89
C PRO A 99 2.92 -11.69 5.75
N ASP A 100 2.51 -12.34 6.85
CA ASP A 100 1.71 -13.58 6.80
C ASP A 100 0.31 -13.37 6.22
N ASP A 101 -0.14 -12.12 6.10
CA ASP A 101 -1.42 -11.81 5.48
C ASP A 101 -1.35 -11.90 3.95
N ILE A 102 -0.16 -11.91 3.33
CA ILE A 102 0.04 -11.94 1.86
C ILE A 102 -0.77 -13.04 1.16
N PRO A 103 -0.80 -14.31 1.63
CA PRO A 103 -1.62 -15.35 1.01
C PRO A 103 -3.11 -15.00 0.95
N MET A 104 -3.67 -14.36 1.98
CA MET A 104 -5.06 -13.90 2.00
C MET A 104 -5.31 -12.80 0.95
N PHE A 105 -4.38 -11.86 0.80
CA PHE A 105 -4.46 -10.84 -0.26
C PHE A 105 -4.43 -11.47 -1.64
N LEU A 106 -3.53 -12.43 -1.87
CA LEU A 106 -3.41 -13.12 -3.16
C LEU A 106 -4.67 -13.91 -3.52
N GLU A 107 -5.33 -14.53 -2.54
CA GLU A 107 -6.61 -15.20 -2.75
C GLU A 107 -7.68 -14.19 -3.22
N ALA A 108 -7.80 -13.05 -2.54
CA ALA A 108 -8.72 -11.99 -2.92
C ALA A 108 -8.38 -11.36 -4.29
N ALA A 109 -7.09 -11.25 -4.63
CA ALA A 109 -6.61 -10.67 -5.88
C ALA A 109 -6.89 -11.53 -7.12
N LYS A 110 -7.34 -12.78 -6.97
CA LYS A 110 -7.84 -13.60 -8.10
C LYS A 110 -9.00 -12.93 -8.81
N GLU A 111 -9.90 -12.30 -8.03
CA GLU A 111 -11.14 -11.68 -8.52
C GLU A 111 -11.14 -10.14 -8.43
N ALA A 112 -10.07 -9.54 -7.92
CA ALA A 112 -9.93 -8.10 -7.72
C ALA A 112 -8.71 -7.51 -8.45
N ASP A 113 -8.81 -6.23 -8.78
CA ASP A 113 -7.74 -5.41 -9.36
C ASP A 113 -6.87 -4.76 -8.29
N LEU A 114 -7.49 -4.46 -7.15
CA LEU A 114 -6.84 -3.92 -5.96
C LEU A 114 -7.44 -4.57 -4.73
N VAL A 115 -6.58 -5.06 -3.85
CA VAL A 115 -6.97 -5.56 -2.52
C VAL A 115 -6.40 -4.61 -1.48
N LEU A 116 -7.26 -4.10 -0.60
CA LEU A 116 -6.90 -3.22 0.50
C LEU A 116 -6.85 -4.02 1.81
N GLY A 117 -5.76 -3.87 2.56
CA GLY A 117 -5.71 -4.29 3.96
C GLY A 117 -6.46 -3.28 4.82
N SER A 118 -7.60 -3.70 5.37
CA SER A 118 -8.42 -2.84 6.22
C SER A 118 -8.28 -3.17 7.70
N ARG A 119 -8.00 -2.14 8.49
CA ARG A 119 -7.98 -2.20 9.96
C ARG A 119 -9.38 -2.14 10.58
N TYR A 120 -10.40 -1.83 9.77
CA TYR A 120 -11.75 -1.52 10.22
C TYR A 120 -12.83 -2.46 9.64
N LEU A 121 -12.47 -3.30 8.66
CA LEU A 121 -13.37 -4.27 8.06
C LEU A 121 -13.74 -5.35 9.09
N ASN A 122 -15.05 -5.53 9.28
CA ASN A 122 -15.61 -6.50 10.23
C ASN A 122 -15.08 -6.33 11.66
N GLY A 123 -14.78 -5.10 12.08
CA GLY A 123 -14.29 -4.77 13.41
C GLY A 123 -12.97 -4.00 13.41
N ILE A 124 -12.59 -3.47 14.58
CA ILE A 124 -11.34 -2.73 14.75
C ILE A 124 -10.24 -3.71 15.15
N ARG A 125 -9.19 -3.84 14.34
CA ARG A 125 -8.08 -4.78 14.53
C ARG A 125 -6.75 -4.06 14.68
N ILE A 126 -6.66 -3.24 15.73
CA ILE A 126 -5.50 -2.40 16.01
C ILE A 126 -5.00 -2.70 17.41
N ILE A 127 -3.70 -2.92 17.53
CA ILE A 127 -3.00 -3.21 18.78
C ILE A 127 -2.11 -2.01 19.12
N ASN A 128 -2.15 -1.58 20.39
CA ASN A 128 -1.31 -0.52 20.96
C ASN A 128 -1.55 0.92 20.44
N TRP A 129 -2.72 1.24 19.89
CA TRP A 129 -3.06 2.65 19.59
C TRP A 129 -3.74 3.35 20.77
N PRO A 130 -3.38 4.62 21.05
CA PRO A 130 -4.21 5.45 21.90
C PRO A 130 -5.55 5.72 21.20
N LEU A 131 -6.64 5.79 21.98
CA LEU A 131 -7.99 6.01 21.46
C LEU A 131 -8.09 7.26 20.58
N SER A 132 -7.35 8.32 20.89
CA SER A 132 -7.29 9.54 20.08
C SER A 132 -6.79 9.29 18.66
N ARG A 133 -5.73 8.48 18.48
CA ARG A 133 -5.20 8.10 17.16
C ARG A 133 -6.19 7.24 16.39
N LEU A 134 -6.85 6.30 17.09
CA LEU A 134 -7.91 5.48 16.49
C LEU A 134 -9.07 6.33 15.98
N MET A 135 -9.59 7.24 16.80
CA MET A 135 -10.70 8.11 16.44
C MET A 135 -10.35 9.05 15.28
N LEU A 136 -9.13 9.62 15.29
CA LEU A 136 -8.65 10.46 14.20
C LEU A 136 -8.54 9.67 12.88
N SER A 137 -7.95 8.49 12.91
CA SER A 137 -7.77 7.66 11.72
C SER A 137 -9.11 7.18 11.15
N LYS A 138 -10.03 6.71 12.01
CA LYS A 138 -11.38 6.31 11.60
C LYS A 138 -12.20 7.50 11.09
N GLY A 139 -12.05 8.67 11.72
CA GLY A 139 -12.65 9.93 11.27
C GLY A 139 -12.14 10.36 9.89
N ALA A 140 -10.83 10.25 9.65
CA ALA A 140 -10.22 10.53 8.35
C ALA A 140 -10.74 9.57 7.27
N ALA A 141 -10.80 8.27 7.56
CA ALA A 141 -11.40 7.29 6.65
C ALA A 141 -12.85 7.63 6.31
N LYS A 142 -13.66 7.97 7.32
CA LYS A 142 -15.06 8.36 7.11
C LYS A 142 -15.20 9.66 6.31
N TYR A 143 -14.34 10.64 6.57
CA TYR A 143 -14.28 11.89 5.82
C TYR A 143 -14.00 11.62 4.33
N VAL A 144 -13.02 10.77 4.01
CA VAL A 144 -12.71 10.37 2.63
C VAL A 144 -13.92 9.74 1.94
N GLN A 145 -14.62 8.81 2.60
CA GLN A 145 -15.85 8.19 2.06
C GLN A 145 -16.93 9.25 1.78
N ILE A 146 -17.15 10.18 2.72
CA ILE A 146 -18.18 11.21 2.59
C ILE A 146 -17.85 12.15 1.42
N VAL A 147 -16.60 12.59 1.27
CA VAL A 147 -16.28 13.55 0.21
C VAL A 147 -16.20 12.88 -1.15
N THR A 148 -15.48 11.75 -1.26
CA THR A 148 -15.23 11.10 -2.56
C THR A 148 -16.36 10.16 -3.02
N GLY A 149 -17.15 9.64 -2.08
CA GLY A 149 -18.11 8.56 -2.35
C GLY A 149 -17.50 7.16 -2.40
N MET A 150 -16.20 7.01 -2.13
CA MET A 150 -15.58 5.68 -2.06
C MET A 150 -16.24 4.82 -0.98
N PRO A 151 -16.57 3.55 -1.26
CA PRO A 151 -17.27 2.67 -0.32
C PRO A 151 -16.33 1.91 0.64
N PHE A 152 -15.03 2.19 0.65
CA PHE A 152 -14.03 1.41 1.39
C PHE A 152 -13.87 1.87 2.83
N THR A 153 -13.79 0.91 3.75
CA THR A 153 -13.64 1.16 5.19
C THR A 153 -12.29 1.77 5.56
N ASP A 154 -11.21 1.44 4.85
CA ASP A 154 -9.86 1.92 5.15
C ASP A 154 -9.11 2.45 3.90
N PRO A 155 -9.53 3.59 3.33
CA PRO A 155 -8.93 4.13 2.10
C PRO A 155 -7.53 4.74 2.31
N THR A 156 -7.04 4.81 3.55
CA THR A 156 -5.77 5.45 3.91
C THR A 156 -4.66 4.45 4.26
N GLY A 157 -4.96 3.16 4.35
CA GLY A 157 -4.00 2.11 4.66
C GLY A 157 -2.94 1.94 3.56
N GLY A 158 -1.72 1.59 3.95
CA GLY A 158 -0.57 1.37 3.05
C GLY A 158 -0.25 -0.09 2.76
N TYR A 159 -1.08 -1.04 3.23
CA TYR A 159 -0.94 -2.45 2.90
C TYR A 159 -1.92 -2.82 1.81
N LYS A 160 -1.42 -2.92 0.57
CA LYS A 160 -2.24 -3.12 -0.61
C LYS A 160 -1.62 -4.14 -1.55
N CYS A 161 -2.44 -4.85 -2.30
CA CYS A 161 -2.00 -5.67 -3.42
C CYS A 161 -2.65 -5.14 -4.70
N PHE A 162 -1.83 -4.66 -5.62
CA PHE A 162 -2.24 -4.26 -6.95
C PHE A 162 -2.02 -5.41 -7.91
N ARG A 163 -3.01 -5.66 -8.76
CA ARG A 163 -2.79 -6.46 -9.96
C ARG A 163 -2.08 -5.60 -11.01
N ARG A 164 -1.23 -6.21 -11.84
CA ARG A 164 -0.47 -5.54 -12.90
C ARG A 164 -1.33 -4.58 -13.73
N ARG A 165 -2.46 -5.08 -14.24
CA ARG A 165 -3.41 -4.30 -15.05
C ARG A 165 -3.98 -3.06 -14.35
N ALA A 166 -4.03 -3.07 -13.00
CA ALA A 166 -4.45 -1.91 -12.24
C ALA A 166 -3.37 -0.82 -12.27
N LEU A 167 -2.09 -1.18 -12.06
CA LEU A 167 -0.99 -0.22 -12.17
C LEU A 167 -0.83 0.33 -13.58
N GLU A 168 -0.99 -0.52 -14.62
CA GLU A 168 -0.94 -0.10 -16.03
C GLU A 168 -2.06 0.89 -16.41
N ALA A 169 -3.19 0.87 -15.70
CA ALA A 169 -4.29 1.80 -15.93
C ALA A 169 -4.09 3.19 -15.30
N ILE A 170 -3.01 3.38 -14.53
CA ILE A 170 -2.67 4.65 -13.88
C ILE A 170 -1.47 5.26 -14.59
N ASP A 171 -1.58 6.53 -14.96
CA ASP A 171 -0.42 7.35 -15.28
C ASP A 171 0.36 7.62 -13.99
N LEU A 172 1.37 6.78 -13.73
CA LEU A 172 2.21 6.85 -12.53
C LEU A 172 3.07 8.12 -12.48
N GLU A 173 3.37 8.75 -13.62
CA GLU A 173 4.18 9.98 -13.66
C GLU A 173 3.38 11.19 -13.15
N ALA A 174 2.09 11.22 -13.47
CA ALA A 174 1.17 12.27 -13.04
C ALA A 174 0.79 12.18 -11.55
N VAL A 175 1.23 11.15 -10.82
CA VAL A 175 0.98 11.01 -9.37
C VAL A 175 2.07 11.74 -8.60
N HIS A 176 1.70 12.88 -8.02
CA HIS A 176 2.60 13.74 -7.24
C HIS A 176 2.33 13.69 -5.73
N SER A 177 1.24 13.05 -5.30
CA SER A 177 0.88 12.89 -3.89
C SER A 177 1.92 12.08 -3.11
N ASN A 178 2.00 12.31 -1.80
CA ASN A 178 2.82 11.53 -0.88
C ASN A 178 2.02 11.05 0.35
N GLY A 179 2.57 10.07 1.08
CA GLY A 179 2.00 9.58 2.34
C GLY A 179 0.54 9.12 2.20
N TYR A 180 -0.33 9.54 3.12
CA TYR A 180 -1.76 9.17 3.09
C TYR A 180 -2.48 9.69 1.83
N SER A 181 -2.09 10.86 1.31
CA SER A 181 -2.67 11.41 0.09
C SER A 181 -2.44 10.49 -1.11
N PHE A 182 -1.26 9.87 -1.19
CA PHE A 182 -0.93 8.87 -2.21
C PHE A 182 -1.83 7.65 -2.09
N GLN A 183 -2.01 7.16 -0.87
CA GLN A 183 -2.88 6.00 -0.64
C GLN A 183 -4.31 6.25 -1.09
N ILE A 184 -4.85 7.44 -0.80
CA ILE A 184 -6.20 7.84 -1.21
C ILE A 184 -6.27 8.04 -2.74
N GLU A 185 -5.29 8.72 -3.34
CA GLU A 185 -5.27 9.02 -4.78
C GLU A 185 -5.28 7.73 -5.62
N MET A 186 -4.41 6.77 -5.29
CA MET A 186 -4.29 5.51 -6.04
C MET A 186 -5.60 4.71 -6.02
N THR A 187 -6.17 4.51 -4.82
CA THR A 187 -7.45 3.81 -4.66
C THR A 187 -8.58 4.55 -5.39
N HIS A 188 -8.62 5.89 -5.28
CA HIS A 188 -9.65 6.69 -5.91
C HIS A 188 -9.58 6.63 -7.44
N LYS A 189 -8.38 6.74 -8.05
CA LYS A 189 -8.24 6.64 -9.52
C LYS A 189 -8.75 5.31 -10.05
N LEU A 190 -8.36 4.20 -9.43
CA LEU A 190 -8.80 2.86 -9.84
C LEU A 190 -10.31 2.66 -9.64
N TRP A 191 -10.82 3.07 -8.47
CA TRP A 191 -12.25 2.99 -8.19
C TRP A 191 -13.05 3.76 -9.23
N ARG A 192 -12.61 4.96 -9.59
CA ARG A 192 -13.25 5.83 -10.58
C ARG A 192 -13.27 5.23 -11.98
N GLN A 193 -12.27 4.44 -12.33
CA GLN A 193 -12.21 3.70 -13.60
C GLN A 193 -13.13 2.46 -13.62
N GLY A 194 -13.77 2.11 -12.50
CA GLY A 194 -14.65 0.94 -12.40
C GLY A 194 -13.91 -0.38 -12.14
N MET A 195 -12.64 -0.30 -11.71
CA MET A 195 -11.85 -1.46 -11.32
C MET A 195 -12.49 -2.15 -10.10
N ARG A 196 -12.34 -3.47 -10.00
CA ARG A 196 -12.82 -4.28 -8.88
C ARG A 196 -11.87 -4.11 -7.70
N ILE A 197 -12.36 -3.50 -6.63
CA ILE A 197 -11.58 -3.26 -5.41
C ILE A 197 -12.27 -3.98 -4.27
N THR A 198 -11.49 -4.74 -3.48
CA THR A 198 -11.99 -5.45 -2.30
C THR A 198 -11.13 -5.13 -1.07
N GLU A 199 -11.67 -5.42 0.10
CA GLU A 199 -10.97 -5.24 1.38
C GLU A 199 -10.80 -6.60 2.06
N VAL A 200 -9.65 -6.82 2.69
CA VAL A 200 -9.39 -7.95 3.58
C VAL A 200 -9.06 -7.44 4.98
N PRO A 201 -9.50 -8.11 6.05
CA PRO A 201 -9.26 -7.63 7.41
C PRO A 201 -7.80 -7.91 7.81
N ILE A 202 -7.06 -6.89 8.22
CA ILE A 202 -5.67 -7.02 8.71
C ILE A 202 -5.55 -6.59 10.16
N ILE A 203 -4.49 -7.06 10.83
CA ILE A 203 -4.11 -6.55 12.16
C ILE A 203 -2.99 -5.53 11.98
N PHE A 204 -3.15 -4.37 12.59
CA PHE A 204 -2.09 -3.35 12.66
C PHE A 204 -1.54 -3.26 14.08
N THR A 205 -0.23 -3.43 14.22
CA THR A 205 0.43 -3.34 15.54
C THR A 205 1.40 -2.18 15.55
N ASP A 206 1.19 -1.23 16.46
CA ASP A 206 2.14 -0.13 16.67
C ASP A 206 3.36 -0.68 17.40
N ARG A 207 4.49 -0.80 16.70
CA ARG A 207 5.78 -1.13 17.32
C ARG A 207 6.42 0.17 17.78
N PHE A 208 6.79 0.24 19.06
CA PHE A 208 7.26 1.44 19.78
C PHE A 208 8.54 2.11 19.22
N GLN A 209 9.10 1.64 18.11
CA GLN A 209 10.30 2.21 17.50
C GLN A 209 9.93 3.14 16.35
N GLY A 210 9.59 4.38 16.70
CA GLY A 210 9.37 5.44 15.73
C GLY A 210 8.48 6.54 16.29
N HIS A 211 8.93 7.80 16.19
CA HIS A 211 8.01 8.92 16.37
C HIS A 211 6.98 8.89 15.25
N SER A 212 5.70 9.04 15.60
CA SER A 212 4.60 9.13 14.64
C SER A 212 4.97 10.14 13.53
N LYS A 213 5.08 9.66 12.28
CA LYS A 213 5.34 10.47 11.09
C LYS A 213 4.19 11.46 10.79
N MET A 214 3.15 11.50 11.62
CA MET A 214 1.89 12.18 11.39
C MET A 214 1.95 13.62 11.95
N SER A 215 2.11 14.60 11.07
CA SER A 215 2.14 16.03 11.41
C SER A 215 0.85 16.74 10.98
N GLY A 216 0.54 17.89 11.59
CA GLY A 216 -0.62 18.71 11.18
C GLY A 216 -0.55 19.14 9.71
N HIS A 217 0.65 19.26 9.14
CA HIS A 217 0.85 19.53 7.71
C HIS A 217 0.34 18.39 6.83
N ILE A 218 0.66 17.13 7.18
CA ILE A 218 0.20 15.95 6.45
C ILE A 218 -1.33 15.82 6.50
N ILE A 219 -1.94 16.14 7.64
CA ILE A 219 -3.41 16.15 7.78
C ILE A 219 -4.03 17.19 6.84
N ARG A 220 -3.47 18.40 6.79
CA ARG A 220 -3.96 19.47 5.90
C ARG A 220 -3.79 19.10 4.43
N GLU A 221 -2.63 18.55 4.06
CA GLU A 221 -2.37 18.09 2.69
C GLU A 221 -3.39 17.03 2.27
N ALA A 222 -3.62 16.01 3.11
CA ALA A 222 -4.62 14.98 2.86
C ALA A 222 -6.03 15.56 2.73
N PHE A 223 -6.39 16.52 3.58
CA PHE A 223 -7.69 17.20 3.50
C PHE A 223 -7.90 17.92 2.16
N PHE A 224 -6.96 18.76 1.73
CA PHE A 224 -7.07 19.47 0.45
C PHE A 224 -7.00 18.53 -0.74
N MET A 225 -6.21 17.45 -0.65
CA MET A 225 -6.10 16.48 -1.73
C MET A 225 -7.43 15.75 -1.97
N VAL A 226 -8.15 15.37 -0.91
CA VAL A 226 -9.47 14.73 -1.04
C VAL A 226 -10.46 15.63 -1.81
N TRP A 227 -10.46 16.94 -1.53
CA TRP A 227 -11.26 17.91 -2.28
C TRP A 227 -10.78 18.08 -3.72
N ARG A 228 -9.47 18.14 -3.96
CA ARG A 228 -8.89 18.21 -5.30
C ARG A 228 -9.33 17.02 -6.15
N LEU A 229 -9.30 15.81 -5.60
CA LEU A 229 -9.76 14.59 -6.28
C LEU A 229 -11.25 14.69 -6.66
N LEU A 230 -12.08 15.22 -5.78
CA LEU A 230 -13.51 15.44 -6.05
C LEU A 230 -13.74 16.48 -7.17
N ILE A 231 -13.02 17.60 -7.12
CA ILE A 231 -13.14 18.70 -8.10
C ILE A 231 -12.66 18.24 -9.49
N GLN A 232 -11.51 17.57 -9.57
CA GLN A 232 -10.99 16.99 -10.82
C GLN A 232 -11.99 16.02 -11.47
N ASN A 233 -12.85 15.41 -10.66
CA ASN A 233 -13.90 14.49 -11.10
C ASN A 233 -15.28 15.14 -11.24
N LYS A 234 -15.34 16.48 -11.34
CA LYS A 234 -16.58 17.27 -11.52
C LYS A 234 -17.63 16.95 -10.46
N PHE A 235 -17.20 16.80 -9.20
CA PHE A 235 -18.05 16.46 -8.05
C PHE A 235 -18.79 15.11 -8.15
N ARG A 236 -18.39 14.24 -9.08
CA ARG A 236 -19.01 12.93 -9.23
C ARG A 236 -18.52 11.97 -8.13
N ARG A 237 -19.47 11.45 -7.35
CA ARG A 237 -19.23 10.52 -6.21
C ARG A 237 -19.58 9.05 -6.51
N ARG A 238 -19.42 8.63 -7.77
CA ARG A 238 -19.68 7.26 -8.26
C ARG A 238 -18.69 6.88 -9.37
N PRO A 239 -18.36 5.61 -9.61
CA PRO A 239 -17.40 5.26 -10.68
C PRO A 239 -17.93 5.66 -12.07
N LEU A 240 -17.02 5.82 -13.04
CA LEU A 240 -17.36 6.12 -14.44
C LEU A 240 -18.03 4.92 -15.11
N VAL A 241 -17.55 3.72 -14.79
CA VAL A 241 -18.05 2.43 -15.24
C VAL A 241 -18.37 1.63 -13.99
N LEU A 242 -19.53 0.95 -13.95
CA LEU A 242 -19.82 0.06 -12.82
C LEU A 242 -18.88 -1.16 -12.91
N PRO A 243 -18.31 -1.63 -11.80
CA PRO A 243 -17.56 -2.87 -11.81
C PRO A 243 -18.43 -3.99 -12.36
N PRO A 244 -17.86 -4.97 -13.08
CA PRO A 244 -18.59 -6.17 -13.48
C PRO A 244 -19.29 -6.76 -12.26
N ALA A 245 -20.57 -7.11 -12.38
CA ALA A 245 -21.32 -7.71 -11.28
C ALA A 245 -20.52 -8.89 -10.73
N ALA A 246 -20.27 -8.91 -9.42
CA ALA A 246 -19.65 -10.07 -8.78
C ALA A 246 -20.49 -11.29 -9.14
N GLY A 247 -19.87 -12.30 -9.76
CA GLY A 247 -20.53 -13.56 -10.04
C GLY A 247 -21.14 -14.04 -8.73
N LYS A 248 -22.45 -14.24 -8.70
CA LYS A 248 -23.17 -14.70 -7.49
C LYS A 248 -22.50 -15.99 -7.04
N VAL A 249 -21.71 -15.93 -5.96
CA VAL A 249 -21.30 -17.12 -5.24
C VAL A 249 -22.60 -17.70 -4.70
N LYS A 250 -23.08 -18.78 -5.31
CA LYS A 250 -24.16 -19.58 -4.73
C LYS A 250 -23.61 -20.09 -3.38
N PRO A 251 -24.30 -19.85 -2.26
CA PRO A 251 -23.98 -20.58 -1.05
C PRO A 251 -24.20 -22.08 -1.34
N ALA A 252 -23.21 -22.88 -0.93
CA ALA A 252 -23.34 -24.34 -0.91
C ALA A 252 -24.42 -24.77 0.08
#